data_AF-A0A257NEV2-F1
#
_entry.id   AF-A0A257NEV2-F1
#
_cell.length_a   1.000
_cell.length_b   1.000
_cell.length_c   1.000
_cell.angle_alpha   90.00
_cell.angle_beta   90.00
_cell.angle_gamma   90.00
#
_symmetry.space_group_name_H-M   'P 1'
#
loop_
_entity.id
_entity.type
_entity.pdbx_description
1 polymer ?
#
loop_
_entity_poly.entity_id
_entity_poly.type
_entity_poly.pdbx_seq_one_letter_code
_entity_poly.pdbx_strand_id
1 'polypeptide(L)'
;MEDIQRIYNKRSPQIDFRKFLQPYRWVYLPLNLAVTTIYLILAKIGLTFALTSPVVTIFWPAGGFALAVLLLGDLKYMPGIFVGAVIGGFMVVDIPWVALMLGVADTLESFSAFWFLKQC
;
A
#
# COMPACT_ATOMS: atom_id res chain seq x y z
N MET A 1 31.08 -8.12 25.15
CA MET A 1 31.01 -7.40 23.86
C MET A 1 30.36 -8.23 22.76
N GLU A 2 30.55 -9.55 22.72
CA GLU A 2 29.91 -10.44 21.73
C GLU A 2 28.37 -10.49 21.81
N ASP A 3 27.78 -10.39 23.01
CA ASP A 3 26.32 -10.41 23.16
C ASP A 3 25.63 -9.15 22.61
N ILE A 4 26.28 -7.99 22.69
CA ILE A 4 25.77 -6.73 22.11
C ILE A 4 25.78 -6.80 20.58
N GLN A 5 26.87 -7.34 20.00
CA GLN A 5 26.98 -7.60 18.56
C GLN A 5 25.93 -8.62 18.09
N ARG A 6 25.64 -9.67 18.88
CA ARG A 6 24.59 -10.65 18.59
C ARG A 6 23.18 -10.05 18.56
N ILE A 7 22.87 -9.13 19.47
CA ILE A 7 21.57 -8.43 19.52
C ILE A 7 21.43 -7.47 18.34
N TYR A 8 22.51 -6.78 17.97
CA TYR A 8 22.51 -5.87 16.81
C TYR A 8 22.36 -6.63 15.47
N ASN A 9 23.06 -7.75 15.32
CA ASN A 9 23.08 -8.54 14.08
C ASN A 9 21.77 -9.32 13.82
N LYS A 10 20.93 -9.55 14.84
CA LYS A 10 19.67 -10.30 14.69
C LYS A 10 18.47 -9.41 14.33
N ARG A 11 18.66 -8.09 14.31
CA ARG A 11 17.60 -7.07 14.23
C ARG A 11 17.59 -6.29 12.91
N SER A 12 18.25 -6.79 11.86
CA SER A 12 17.98 -6.32 10.50
C SER A 12 16.95 -7.25 9.86
N PRO A 13 15.66 -6.93 9.89
CA PRO A 13 14.70 -7.54 8.98
C PRO A 13 15.09 -7.06 7.58
N GLN A 14 15.98 -7.83 6.96
CA GLN A 14 16.38 -7.65 5.58
C GLN A 14 15.10 -7.88 4.78
N ILE A 15 14.50 -6.80 4.29
CA ILE A 15 13.38 -6.90 3.34
C ILE A 15 13.94 -7.67 2.15
N ASP A 16 13.43 -8.88 1.97
CA ASP A 16 13.91 -9.75 0.91
C ASP A 16 13.30 -9.30 -0.42
N PHE A 17 13.91 -8.29 -1.03
CA PHE A 17 13.55 -7.78 -2.35
C PHE A 17 13.60 -8.87 -3.44
N ARG A 18 14.24 -10.02 -3.19
CA ARG A 18 14.21 -11.13 -4.16
C ARG A 18 12.81 -11.70 -4.31
N LYS A 19 11.98 -11.64 -3.26
CA LYS A 19 10.55 -12.00 -3.34
C LYS A 19 9.75 -11.09 -4.27
N PHE A 20 10.19 -9.84 -4.45
CA PHE A 20 9.59 -8.91 -5.40
C PHE A 20 9.86 -9.32 -6.85
N LEU A 21 11.05 -9.86 -7.11
CA LEU A 21 11.47 -10.33 -8.43
C LEU A 21 11.00 -11.76 -8.75
N GLN A 22 10.34 -12.44 -7.81
CA GLN A 22 9.77 -13.75 -8.09
C GLN A 22 8.64 -13.61 -9.11
N PRO A 23 8.58 -14.50 -10.13
CA PRO A 23 7.54 -14.45 -11.14
C PRO A 23 6.17 -14.51 -10.48
N TYR A 24 5.32 -13.57 -10.89
CA TYR A 24 4.00 -13.39 -10.32
C TYR A 24 3.18 -14.66 -10.53
N ARG A 25 2.94 -15.42 -9.46
CA ARG A 25 2.16 -16.66 -9.55
C ARG A 25 0.71 -16.27 -9.82
N TRP A 26 0.07 -16.93 -10.79
CA TRP A 26 -1.33 -16.69 -11.17
C TRP A 26 -2.31 -16.74 -9.98
N VAL A 27 -1.95 -17.50 -8.93
CA VAL A 27 -2.66 -17.58 -7.65
C VAL A 27 -2.88 -16.20 -7.00
N TYR A 28 -2.02 -15.21 -7.25
CA TYR A 28 -2.13 -13.88 -6.64
C TYR A 28 -3.04 -12.92 -7.39
N LEU A 29 -3.48 -13.21 -8.62
CA LEU A 29 -4.45 -12.38 -9.34
C LEU A 29 -5.78 -12.22 -8.58
N PRO A 30 -6.48 -13.30 -8.17
CA PRO A 30 -7.74 -13.15 -7.45
C PRO A 30 -7.57 -12.44 -6.12
N LEU A 31 -6.43 -12.64 -5.42
CA LEU A 31 -6.18 -11.90 -4.19
C LEU A 31 -5.95 -10.40 -4.45
N ASN A 32 -5.22 -10.04 -5.49
CA ASN A 32 -5.04 -8.62 -5.82
C ASN A 32 -6.35 -7.97 -6.28
N LEU A 33 -7.21 -8.70 -6.97
CA LEU A 33 -8.55 -8.23 -7.29
C LEU A 33 -9.40 -7.98 -6.03
N ALA A 34 -9.29 -8.86 -5.02
CA ALA A 34 -9.93 -8.65 -3.72
C ALA A 34 -9.35 -7.43 -2.99
N VAL A 35 -8.02 -7.25 -3.02
CA VAL A 35 -7.35 -6.07 -2.45
C VAL A 35 -7.83 -4.79 -3.14
N THR A 36 -7.86 -4.75 -4.49
CA THR A 36 -8.42 -3.62 -5.25
C THR A 36 -9.86 -3.33 -4.83
N THR A 37 -10.70 -4.36 -4.75
CA THR A 37 -12.12 -4.20 -4.39
C THR A 37 -12.29 -3.62 -2.99
N ILE A 38 -11.59 -4.17 -1.99
CA ILE A 38 -11.67 -3.68 -0.61
C ILE A 38 -11.11 -2.26 -0.50
N TYR A 39 -9.98 -1.99 -1.17
CA TYR A 39 -9.40 -0.65 -1.24
C TYR A 39 -10.43 0.36 -1.75
N LEU A 40 -11.14 0.06 -2.84
CA LEU A 40 -12.15 0.95 -3.41
C LEU A 40 -13.36 1.17 -2.51
N ILE A 41 -13.80 0.14 -1.78
CA ILE A 41 -14.88 0.28 -0.78
C ILE A 41 -14.43 1.24 0.32
N LEU A 42 -13.21 1.07 0.83
CA LEU A 42 -12.66 1.94 1.87
C LEU A 42 -12.40 3.35 1.35
N ALA A 43 -11.95 3.51 0.10
CA ALA A 43 -11.77 4.81 -0.53
C ALA A 43 -13.11 5.55 -0.60
N LYS A 44 -14.18 4.88 -1.07
CA LYS A 44 -15.53 5.47 -1.07
C LYS A 44 -15.99 5.89 0.31
N ILE A 45 -15.72 5.08 1.34
CA ILE A 45 -16.02 5.45 2.74
C ILE A 45 -15.19 6.66 3.16
N GLY A 46 -13.89 6.71 2.87
CA GLY A 46 -13.03 7.86 3.19
C GLY A 46 -13.52 9.15 2.53
N LEU A 47 -13.97 9.07 1.28
CA LEU A 47 -14.51 10.20 0.52
C LEU A 47 -15.81 10.76 1.11
N THR A 48 -16.56 10.02 1.93
CA THR A 48 -17.70 10.62 2.67
C THR A 48 -17.25 11.62 3.74
N PHE A 49 -15.95 11.65 4.05
CA PHE A 49 -15.31 12.59 4.98
C PHE A 49 -14.40 13.58 4.26
N ALA A 50 -14.66 13.84 2.97
CA ALA A 50 -13.97 14.87 2.21
C ALA A 50 -14.23 16.27 2.79
N LEU A 51 -13.19 17.10 2.73
CA LEU A 51 -13.24 18.51 3.12
C LEU A 51 -13.72 19.38 1.95
N THR A 52 -13.49 20.69 2.01
CA THR A 52 -13.86 21.65 0.94
C THR A 52 -13.31 21.25 -0.44
N SER A 53 -12.19 20.51 -0.49
CA SER A 53 -11.68 19.88 -1.70
C SER A 53 -12.08 18.40 -1.73
N PRO A 54 -12.60 17.86 -2.85
CA PRO A 54 -12.99 16.46 -2.96
C PRO A 54 -11.82 15.47 -2.83
N VAL A 55 -10.58 15.96 -2.93
CA VAL A 55 -9.36 15.14 -2.91
C VAL A 55 -8.80 14.96 -1.50
N VAL A 56 -9.17 15.80 -0.52
CA VAL A 56 -8.61 15.78 0.83
C VAL A 56 -9.66 15.33 1.83
N THR A 57 -9.37 14.25 2.56
CA THR A 57 -10.27 13.70 3.60
C THR A 57 -9.63 13.82 4.99
N ILE A 58 -10.45 13.81 6.04
CA ILE A 58 -9.97 13.87 7.44
C ILE A 58 -9.22 12.57 7.80
N PHE A 59 -9.69 11.44 7.30
CA PHE A 59 -9.04 10.15 7.47
C PHE A 59 -9.12 9.35 6.18
N TRP A 60 -8.11 8.51 5.94
CA TRP A 60 -8.00 7.71 4.73
C TRP A 60 -7.86 6.21 5.08
N PRO A 61 -8.99 5.49 5.22
CA PRO A 61 -8.95 4.10 5.68
C PRO A 61 -8.35 3.16 4.63
N ALA A 62 -8.40 3.53 3.35
CA ALA A 62 -7.80 2.78 2.25
C ALA A 62 -6.25 2.70 2.39
N GLY A 63 -5.60 3.80 2.78
CA GLY A 63 -4.16 3.82 3.06
C GLY A 63 -3.78 2.92 4.25
N GLY A 64 -4.55 2.96 5.34
CA GLY A 64 -4.36 2.06 6.49
C GLY A 64 -4.52 0.59 6.13
N PHE A 65 -5.51 0.26 5.30
CA PHE A 65 -5.69 -1.09 4.77
C PHE A 65 -4.53 -1.54 3.87
N ALA A 66 -4.07 -0.68 2.97
CA ALA A 66 -2.93 -0.96 2.11
C ALA A 66 -1.67 -1.28 2.93
N LEU A 67 -1.38 -0.50 3.98
CA LEU A 67 -0.30 -0.79 4.91
C LEU A 67 -0.48 -2.14 5.63
N ALA A 68 -1.67 -2.42 6.16
CA ALA A 68 -1.96 -3.68 6.84
C ALA A 68 -1.74 -4.90 5.91
N VAL A 69 -2.20 -4.80 4.66
CA VAL A 69 -2.01 -5.83 3.65
C VAL A 69 -0.52 -6.04 3.34
N LEU A 70 0.28 -4.98 3.26
CA LEU A 70 1.73 -5.12 3.06
C LEU A 70 2.41 -5.75 4.28
N LEU A 71 2.04 -5.38 5.51
CA LEU A 71 2.63 -5.93 6.73
C LEU A 71 2.36 -7.42 6.90
N LEU A 72 1.11 -7.85 6.66
CA LEU A 72 0.68 -9.25 6.76
C LEU A 72 1.08 -10.08 5.53
N GLY A 73 1.10 -9.42 4.39
CA GLY A 73 1.04 -10.04 3.09
C GLY A 73 2.27 -9.84 2.21
N ASP A 74 3.21 -9.00 2.62
CA ASP A 74 4.41 -8.62 1.87
C ASP A 74 4.09 -7.84 0.58
N LEU A 75 5.12 -7.52 -0.18
CA LEU A 75 5.08 -6.65 -1.37
C LEU A 75 4.24 -7.17 -2.56
N LYS A 76 3.81 -8.44 -2.54
CA LYS A 76 3.05 -9.08 -3.64
C LYS A 76 1.64 -8.53 -3.86
N TYR A 77 1.15 -7.69 -2.95
CA TYR A 77 -0.17 -7.06 -3.04
C TYR A 77 -0.11 -5.59 -3.52
N MET A 78 1.09 -5.06 -3.76
CA MET A 78 1.25 -3.70 -4.30
C MET A 78 0.49 -3.46 -5.61
N PRO A 79 0.40 -4.41 -6.57
CA PRO A 79 -0.39 -4.18 -7.78
C PRO A 79 -1.88 -3.92 -7.49
N GLY A 80 -2.48 -4.66 -6.57
CA GLY A 80 -3.88 -4.47 -6.17
C GLY A 80 -4.12 -3.13 -5.49
N ILE A 81 -3.19 -2.69 -4.63
CA ILE A 81 -3.19 -1.37 -3.98
C ILE A 81 -3.08 -0.28 -5.04
N PHE A 82 -2.11 -0.36 -5.94
CA PHE A 82 -1.90 0.63 -7.00
C PHE A 82 -3.12 0.77 -7.89
N VAL A 83 -3.67 -0.34 -8.39
CA VAL A 83 -4.87 -0.31 -9.24
C VAL A 83 -6.07 0.26 -8.47
N GLY A 84 -6.24 -0.12 -7.20
CA GLY A 84 -7.29 0.44 -6.34
C GLY A 84 -7.14 1.94 -6.15
N ALA A 85 -5.92 2.42 -5.91
CA ALA A 85 -5.62 3.84 -5.71
C ALA A 85 -5.80 4.66 -7.00
N VAL A 86 -5.38 4.15 -8.17
CA VAL A 86 -5.62 4.82 -9.46
C VAL A 86 -7.12 4.95 -9.75
N ILE A 87 -7.88 3.87 -9.59
CA ILE A 87 -9.34 3.89 -9.79
C ILE A 87 -10.02 4.80 -8.76
N GLY A 88 -9.55 4.80 -7.50
CA GLY A 88 -9.99 5.73 -6.46
C GLY A 88 -9.70 7.20 -6.83
N GLY A 89 -8.54 7.48 -7.40
CA GLY A 89 -8.18 8.80 -7.92
C GLY A 89 -9.18 9.28 -8.99
N PHE A 90 -9.58 8.41 -9.91
CA PHE A 90 -10.63 8.73 -10.89
C PHE A 90 -12.00 9.01 -10.29
N MET A 91 -12.24 8.73 -9.00
CA MET A 91 -13.48 9.13 -8.32
C MET A 91 -13.49 10.61 -7.94
N VAL A 92 -12.34 11.27 -7.91
CA VAL A 92 -12.17 12.66 -7.44
C VAL A 92 -11.53 13.59 -8.46
N VAL A 93 -10.84 13.05 -9.47
CA VAL A 93 -10.22 13.83 -10.55
C VAL A 93 -10.53 13.25 -11.93
N ASP A 94 -10.78 14.13 -12.90
CA ASP A 94 -11.02 13.73 -14.30
C ASP A 94 -9.74 13.64 -15.14
N ILE A 95 -8.60 14.08 -14.60
CA ILE A 95 -7.32 14.13 -15.32
C ILE A 95 -6.58 12.80 -15.14
N PRO A 96 -6.39 11.98 -16.19
CA PRO A 96 -5.82 10.64 -16.05
C PRO A 96 -4.42 10.62 -15.45
N TRP A 97 -3.58 11.59 -15.81
CA TRP A 97 -2.24 11.69 -15.27
C TRP A 97 -2.24 11.98 -13.76
N VAL A 98 -3.18 12.79 -13.28
CA VAL A 98 -3.30 13.10 -11.84
C VAL A 98 -3.75 11.84 -11.08
N ALA A 99 -4.73 11.09 -11.60
CA ALA A 99 -5.15 9.82 -11.00
C ALA A 99 -4.01 8.79 -10.92
N LEU A 100 -3.17 8.71 -11.96
CA LEU A 100 -1.96 7.87 -11.94
C LEU A 100 -0.97 8.33 -10.87
N MET A 101 -0.72 9.64 -10.75
CA MET A 101 0.16 10.18 -9.71
C MET A 101 -0.36 9.94 -8.30
N LEU A 102 -1.68 10.05 -8.08
CA LEU A 102 -2.31 9.67 -6.80
C LEU A 102 -2.10 8.18 -6.50
N GLY A 103 -2.30 7.32 -7.50
CA GLY A 103 -2.03 5.89 -7.34
C GLY A 103 -0.58 5.56 -6.97
N VAL A 104 0.38 6.25 -7.59
CA VAL A 104 1.81 6.15 -7.23
C VAL A 104 2.04 6.64 -5.80
N ALA A 105 1.49 7.80 -5.44
CA ALA A 105 1.64 8.41 -4.12
C ALA A 105 1.12 7.49 -3.01
N ASP A 106 -0.11 6.99 -3.13
CA ASP A 106 -0.72 6.10 -2.12
C ASP A 106 0.04 4.78 -1.96
N THR A 107 0.55 4.25 -3.09
CA THR A 107 1.35 3.01 -3.06
C THR A 107 2.70 3.26 -2.39
N LEU A 108 3.36 4.39 -2.68
CA LEU A 108 4.63 4.78 -2.06
C LEU A 108 4.48 5.12 -0.58
N GLU A 109 3.39 5.75 -0.18
CA GLU A 109 3.05 5.99 1.22
C GLU A 109 3.00 4.67 1.99
N SER A 110 2.20 3.72 1.49
CA SER A 110 2.02 2.41 2.11
C SER A 110 3.32 1.61 2.15
N PHE A 111 4.10 1.66 1.06
CA PHE A 111 5.41 1.01 0.97
C PHE A 111 6.40 1.60 1.98
N SER A 112 6.47 2.93 2.09
CA SER A 112 7.39 3.62 3.00
C SER A 112 7.04 3.30 4.45
N ALA A 113 5.75 3.33 4.80
CA ALA A 113 5.28 2.94 6.13
C ALA A 113 5.59 1.46 6.44
N PHE A 114 5.36 0.56 5.47
CA PHE A 114 5.73 -0.85 5.59
C PHE A 114 7.25 -1.01 5.83
N TRP A 115 8.08 -0.27 5.08
CA TRP A 115 9.53 -0.31 5.20
C TRP A 115 9.96 0.12 6.60
N PHE A 116 9.59 1.32 7.03
CA PHE A 116 9.95 1.86 8.35
C PHE A 116 9.49 0.94 9.50
N LEU A 117 8.25 0.44 9.46
CA LEU A 117 7.73 -0.45 10.50
C LEU A 117 8.41 -1.80 10.51
N LYS A 118 8.86 -2.30 9.35
CA LYS A 118 9.64 -3.52 9.29
C LYS A 118 11.01 -3.31 9.92
N GLN A 119 11.68 -2.16 9.79
CA GLN A 119 13.05 -1.97 10.33
C GLN A 119 13.17 -1.84 11.86
N CYS A 120 12.08 -1.67 12.59
CA CYS A 120 12.08 -1.57 14.05
C CYS A 120 12.13 -2.95 14.75
#